data_AF-A0A3P8EI94-F1
#
_entry.id   AF-A0A3P8EI94-F1
#
_cell.length_a   1.000
_cell.length_b   1.000
_cell.length_c   1.000
_cell.angle_alpha   90.00
_cell.angle_beta   90.00
_cell.angle_gamma   90.00
#
_symmetry.space_group_name_H-M   'P 1'
#
loop_
_entity.id
_entity.type
_entity.pdbx_description
1 polymer ?
#
loop_
_entity_poly.entity_id
_entity_poly.type
_entity_poly.pdbx_seq_one_letter_code
_entity_poly.pdbx_strand_id
1 'polypeptide(L)'
;MVLIFISTCFHDLLHLTYIIIISATYHFAFQQPHALLNKINAAARPEEQQRLSKITANRSLAAYVLPIRSVGVQGDHRTYSYACALSSSTAPDWDALSFLANLIPRICHNINRVVYILGPQVVHPVNDITITYLREPVIDTLREVDDRVMSVLHNNGCMNNVDQMPVVLIPIHFDRDPSQVVSIPSILRSVVLRPVKSADFMTCIAAVPGVHIPEDVVYKMQKAAEEVPGISRVLYDLTSKPPATIEWE
;
A
#
# COMPACT_ATOMS: atom_id res chain seq x y z
N MET A 1 -5.72 -6.29 -17.74
CA MET A 1 -5.77 -4.82 -17.80
C MET A 1 -6.78 -4.36 -16.77
N VAL A 2 -6.31 -3.59 -15.81
CA VAL A 2 -6.78 -3.52 -14.41
C VAL A 2 -7.41 -2.11 -14.24
N LEU A 3 -8.72 -2.07 -13.95
CA LEU A 3 -9.56 -0.87 -13.80
C LEU A 3 -9.82 -0.47 -12.33
N ILE A 4 -9.00 0.43 -11.78
CA ILE A 4 -9.13 0.92 -10.39
C ILE A 4 -10.38 1.80 -10.23
N PHE A 5 -11.33 1.36 -9.41
CA PHE A 5 -12.58 2.08 -9.12
C PHE A 5 -12.35 3.30 -8.20
N ILE A 6 -12.93 4.44 -8.56
CA ILE A 6 -12.86 5.70 -7.79
C ILE A 6 -14.01 5.75 -6.78
N SER A 7 -13.74 6.12 -5.53
CA SER A 7 -14.77 6.27 -4.48
C SER A 7 -15.28 7.71 -4.40
N THR A 8 -16.60 7.90 -4.37
CA THR A 8 -17.27 9.21 -4.23
C THR A 8 -17.75 9.51 -2.80
N CYS A 9 -17.51 8.64 -1.81
CA CYS A 9 -18.01 8.82 -0.43
C CYS A 9 -16.90 9.25 0.54
N PHE A 10 -16.81 10.55 0.81
CA PHE A 10 -15.79 11.16 1.68
C PHE A 10 -15.98 10.92 3.19
N HIS A 11 -17.21 10.63 3.66
CA HIS A 11 -17.50 10.53 5.10
C HIS A 11 -16.88 9.28 5.74
N ASP A 12 -16.89 8.14 5.03
CA ASP A 12 -16.23 6.90 5.47
C ASP A 12 -14.70 7.04 5.53
N LEU A 13 -14.13 7.88 4.66
CA LEU A 13 -12.69 8.08 4.53
C LEU A 13 -12.08 8.72 5.78
N LEU A 14 -12.77 9.70 6.38
CA LEU A 14 -12.31 10.37 7.60
C LEU A 14 -12.20 9.39 8.77
N HIS A 15 -13.26 8.63 9.05
CA HIS A 15 -13.28 7.66 10.13
C HIS A 15 -12.22 6.55 9.94
N LEU A 16 -12.04 6.07 8.70
CA LEU A 16 -10.98 5.11 8.36
C LEU A 16 -9.58 5.69 8.58
N THR A 17 -9.38 6.95 8.16
CA THR A 17 -8.12 7.67 8.35
C THR A 17 -7.76 7.78 9.82
N TYR A 18 -8.72 8.13 10.69
CA TYR A 18 -8.48 8.17 12.14
C TYR A 18 -8.07 6.81 12.71
N ILE A 19 -8.75 5.71 12.35
CA ILE A 19 -8.38 4.38 12.86
C ILE A 19 -6.98 3.98 12.39
N ILE A 20 -6.64 4.26 11.14
CA ILE A 20 -5.34 3.92 10.56
C ILE A 20 -4.22 4.74 11.20
N ILE A 21 -4.44 6.04 11.43
CA ILE A 21 -3.50 6.90 12.15
C ILE A 21 -3.30 6.38 13.58
N ILE A 22 -4.39 6.03 14.28
CA ILE A 22 -4.31 5.47 15.64
C ILE A 22 -3.56 4.14 15.62
N SER A 23 -3.75 3.30 14.60
CA SER A 23 -3.02 2.04 14.45
C SER A 23 -1.52 2.28 14.24
N ALA A 24 -1.13 3.32 13.50
CA ALA A 24 0.27 3.70 13.30
C ALA A 24 0.90 4.46 14.49
N THR A 25 0.07 4.95 15.43
CA THR A 25 0.49 5.71 16.62
C THR A 25 0.03 5.07 17.94
N TYR A 26 -0.23 3.76 17.89
CA TYR A 26 -0.94 3.01 18.94
C TYR A 26 -0.30 3.15 20.33
N HIS A 27 1.03 3.13 20.42
CA HIS A 27 1.77 3.32 21.67
C HIS A 27 1.32 4.57 22.45
N PHE A 28 1.08 5.67 21.73
CA PHE A 28 0.67 6.94 22.33
C PHE A 28 -0.83 7.03 22.52
N ALA A 29 -1.62 6.44 21.62
CA ALA A 29 -3.07 6.36 21.79
C ALA A 29 -3.47 5.53 23.02
N PHE A 30 -2.65 4.56 23.43
CA PHE A 30 -2.89 3.79 24.66
C PHE A 30 -2.87 4.66 25.93
N GLN A 31 -2.19 5.80 25.90
CA GLN A 31 -2.10 6.74 27.02
C GLN A 31 -3.33 7.67 27.14
N GLN A 32 -4.21 7.69 26.13
CA GLN A 32 -5.41 8.53 26.05
C GLN A 32 -6.61 7.68 25.58
N PRO A 33 -7.53 7.27 26.48
CA PRO A 33 -8.61 6.35 26.13
C PRO A 33 -9.53 6.96 25.06
N HIS A 34 -9.61 6.29 23.90
CA HIS A 34 -10.46 6.68 22.78
C HIS A 34 -11.35 5.49 22.38
N ALA A 35 -12.61 5.74 22.02
CA ALA A 35 -13.55 4.70 21.58
C ALA A 35 -13.02 3.83 20.41
N LEU A 36 -12.13 4.36 19.57
CA LEU A 36 -11.51 3.65 18.44
C LEU A 36 -10.41 2.67 18.88
N LEU A 37 -9.78 2.92 20.04
CA LEU A 37 -8.78 2.03 20.63
C LEU A 37 -9.41 0.67 21.01
N ASN A 38 -10.66 0.68 21.48
CA ASN A 38 -11.40 -0.55 21.79
C ASN A 38 -11.56 -1.45 20.55
N LYS A 39 -11.75 -0.86 19.37
CA LYS A 39 -11.85 -1.61 18.11
C LYS A 39 -10.53 -2.29 17.73
N ILE A 40 -9.41 -1.60 17.94
CA ILE A 40 -8.07 -2.16 17.73
C ILE A 40 -7.82 -3.30 18.72
N ASN A 41 -8.12 -3.07 20.01
CA ASN A 41 -7.93 -4.07 21.06
C ASN A 41 -8.82 -5.30 20.88
N ALA A 42 -10.02 -5.16 20.31
CA ALA A 42 -10.91 -6.27 19.99
C ALA A 42 -10.39 -7.13 18.82
N ALA A 43 -9.66 -6.55 17.88
CA ALA A 43 -9.15 -7.23 16.69
C ALA A 43 -7.73 -7.82 16.86
N ALA A 44 -7.00 -7.41 17.90
CA ALA A 44 -5.63 -7.83 18.18
C ALA A 44 -5.53 -8.64 19.48
N ARG A 45 -4.80 -9.76 19.45
CA ARG A 45 -4.47 -10.53 20.66
C ARG A 45 -3.53 -9.74 21.59
N PRO A 46 -3.46 -10.05 22.89
CA PRO A 46 -2.59 -9.32 23.84
C PRO A 46 -1.11 -9.22 23.39
N GLU A 47 -0.57 -10.31 22.84
CA GLU A 47 0.80 -10.32 22.29
C GLU A 47 0.94 -9.42 21.05
N GLU A 48 -0.07 -9.40 20.18
CA GLU A 48 -0.12 -8.53 19.01
C GLU A 48 -0.24 -7.05 19.42
N GLN A 49 -0.99 -6.74 20.47
CA GLN A 49 -1.08 -5.39 21.05
C GLN A 49 0.27 -4.95 21.62
N GLN A 50 0.98 -5.83 22.32
CA GLN A 50 2.32 -5.53 22.83
C GLN A 50 3.31 -5.29 21.67
N ARG A 51 3.26 -6.12 20.62
CA ARG A 51 4.08 -5.93 19.41
C ARG A 51 3.75 -4.62 18.70
N LEU A 52 2.46 -4.31 18.53
CA LEU A 52 1.99 -3.06 17.93
C LEU A 52 2.48 -1.84 18.72
N SER A 53 2.41 -1.90 20.04
CA SER A 53 2.95 -0.86 20.92
C SER A 53 4.46 -0.67 20.75
N LYS A 54 5.25 -1.75 20.61
CA LYS A 54 6.69 -1.66 20.33
C LYS A 54 6.99 -1.03 18.97
N ILE A 55 6.30 -1.48 17.92
CA ILE A 55 6.49 -0.97 16.55
C ILE A 55 6.21 0.54 16.47
N THR A 56 5.16 0.99 17.15
CA THR A 56 4.68 2.39 17.06
C THR A 56 5.31 3.33 18.08
N ALA A 57 6.19 2.83 18.96
CA ALA A 57 6.80 3.61 20.04
C ALA A 57 7.64 4.80 19.53
N ASN A 58 8.32 4.65 18.40
CA ASN A 58 9.26 5.66 17.89
C ASN A 58 8.63 6.71 16.97
N ARG A 59 7.30 6.67 16.73
CA ARG A 59 6.58 7.57 15.79
C ARG A 59 7.19 7.67 14.39
N SER A 60 7.86 6.63 13.93
CA SER A 60 8.49 6.63 12.62
C SER A 60 7.49 6.39 11.48
N LEU A 61 6.30 5.84 11.77
CA LEU A 61 5.30 5.47 10.78
C LEU A 61 4.22 6.54 10.60
N ALA A 62 3.87 6.79 9.34
CA ALA A 62 2.68 7.52 8.94
C ALA A 62 1.80 6.62 8.09
N ALA A 63 0.49 6.84 8.15
CA ALA A 63 -0.48 5.98 7.49
C ALA A 63 -1.64 6.79 6.91
N TYR A 64 -2.07 6.41 5.71
CA TYR A 64 -3.02 7.15 4.89
C TYR A 64 -4.03 6.20 4.25
N VAL A 65 -5.27 6.64 4.06
CA VAL A 65 -6.21 5.95 3.17
C VAL A 65 -6.06 6.55 1.79
N LEU A 66 -5.81 5.71 0.78
CA LEU A 66 -5.76 6.18 -0.60
C LEU A 66 -7.19 6.38 -1.13
N PRO A 67 -7.48 7.46 -1.89
CA PRO A 67 -8.81 7.75 -2.45
C PRO A 67 -9.13 6.88 -3.69
N ILE A 68 -8.78 5.60 -3.64
CA ILE A 68 -9.01 4.59 -4.67
C ILE A 68 -9.53 3.30 -4.04
N ARG A 69 -10.24 2.50 -4.82
CA ARG A 69 -10.70 1.18 -4.42
C ARG A 69 -9.90 0.11 -5.14
N SER A 70 -9.71 -1.01 -4.48
CA SER A 70 -9.09 -2.20 -5.06
C SER A 70 -9.91 -3.44 -4.72
N VAL A 71 -9.90 -4.40 -5.65
CA VAL A 71 -10.56 -5.68 -5.47
C VAL A 71 -9.90 -6.48 -4.33
N GLY A 72 -10.74 -7.14 -3.54
CA GLY A 72 -10.39 -8.08 -2.49
C GLY A 72 -11.37 -9.25 -2.47
N VAL A 73 -11.09 -10.22 -1.60
CA VAL A 73 -11.97 -11.36 -1.32
C VAL A 73 -12.10 -11.50 0.19
N GLN A 74 -13.34 -11.42 0.67
CA GLN A 74 -13.68 -11.61 2.08
C GLN A 74 -14.83 -12.62 2.17
N GLY A 75 -14.57 -13.78 2.79
CA GLY A 75 -15.45 -14.94 2.67
C GLY A 75 -15.54 -15.41 1.22
N ASP A 76 -16.76 -15.66 0.75
CA ASP A 76 -17.01 -16.18 -0.61
C ASP A 76 -17.28 -15.08 -1.66
N HIS A 77 -17.18 -13.80 -1.28
CA HIS A 77 -17.56 -12.68 -2.14
C HIS A 77 -16.37 -11.80 -2.48
N ARG A 78 -16.37 -11.28 -3.72
CA ARG A 78 -15.50 -10.18 -4.12
C ARG A 78 -15.94 -8.88 -3.46
N THR A 79 -14.98 -8.10 -2.99
CA THR A 79 -15.22 -6.77 -2.39
C THR A 79 -14.38 -5.72 -3.13
N TYR A 80 -14.89 -4.49 -3.23
CA TYR A 80 -14.11 -3.35 -3.72
C TYR A 80 -14.04 -2.30 -2.60
N SER A 81 -12.86 -2.19 -1.99
CA SER A 81 -12.66 -1.36 -0.80
C SER A 81 -11.33 -0.63 -0.85
N TYR A 82 -11.04 0.18 0.16
CA TYR A 82 -9.90 1.10 0.13
C TYR A 82 -8.56 0.38 0.31
N ALA A 83 -7.48 1.08 -0.07
CA ALA A 83 -6.11 0.72 0.27
C ALA A 83 -5.57 1.67 1.35
N CYS A 84 -4.86 1.12 2.32
CA CYS A 84 -4.08 1.85 3.30
C CYS A 84 -2.63 1.92 2.80
N ALA A 85 -2.05 3.12 2.79
CA ALA A 85 -0.65 3.33 2.47
C ALA A 85 0.14 3.74 3.72
N LEU A 86 1.26 3.07 3.97
CA LEU A 86 2.20 3.33 5.05
C LEU A 86 3.44 4.01 4.50
N SER A 87 4.07 4.87 5.27
CA SER A 87 5.40 5.43 4.97
C SER A 87 6.17 5.68 6.26
N SER A 88 7.50 5.73 6.21
CA SER A 88 8.30 5.99 7.41
C SER A 88 9.39 7.05 7.24
N SER A 89 9.73 7.72 8.33
CA SER A 89 10.84 8.69 8.41
C SER A 89 12.20 8.00 8.53
N THR A 90 12.22 6.71 8.86
CA THR A 90 13.41 5.87 8.95
C THR A 90 13.34 4.75 7.92
N ALA A 91 14.44 3.98 7.81
CA ALA A 91 14.45 2.76 7.00
C ALA A 91 13.28 1.83 7.37
N PRO A 92 12.64 1.18 6.37
CA PRO A 92 11.49 0.33 6.60
C PRO A 92 11.87 -0.92 7.40
N ASP A 93 11.12 -1.19 8.46
CA ASP A 93 11.12 -2.50 9.13
C ASP A 93 10.10 -3.40 8.43
N TRP A 94 10.57 -4.23 7.51
CA TRP A 94 9.70 -5.07 6.67
C TRP A 94 8.92 -6.12 7.46
N ASP A 95 9.46 -6.61 8.58
CA ASP A 95 8.74 -7.52 9.48
C ASP A 95 7.59 -6.79 10.19
N ALA A 96 7.85 -5.60 10.72
CA ALA A 96 6.81 -4.76 11.31
C ALA A 96 5.72 -4.36 10.29
N LEU A 97 6.12 -3.97 9.08
CA LEU A 97 5.19 -3.59 8.01
C LEU A 97 4.34 -4.79 7.56
N SER A 98 4.92 -5.98 7.45
CA SER A 98 4.19 -7.22 7.14
C SER A 98 3.18 -7.58 8.25
N PHE A 99 3.55 -7.40 9.51
CA PHE A 99 2.64 -7.56 10.65
C PHE A 99 1.45 -6.58 10.55
N LEU A 100 1.72 -5.29 10.29
CA LEU A 100 0.67 -4.28 10.12
C LEU A 100 -0.24 -4.58 8.93
N ALA A 101 0.32 -5.08 7.82
CA ALA A 101 -0.46 -5.46 6.64
C ALA A 101 -1.48 -6.57 6.91
N ASN A 102 -1.20 -7.46 7.86
CA ASN A 102 -2.12 -8.50 8.31
C ASN A 102 -3.09 -8.03 9.41
N LEU A 103 -2.71 -7.03 10.19
CA LEU A 103 -3.52 -6.54 11.31
C LEU A 103 -4.55 -5.48 10.88
N ILE A 104 -4.16 -4.50 10.05
CA ILE A 104 -5.02 -3.38 9.65
C ILE A 104 -6.35 -3.85 9.02
N PRO A 105 -6.37 -4.81 8.08
CA PRO A 105 -7.64 -5.28 7.50
C PRO A 105 -8.54 -6.04 8.48
N ARG A 106 -7.99 -6.61 9.56
CA ARG A 106 -8.78 -7.21 10.64
C ARG A 106 -9.47 -6.16 11.50
N ILE A 107 -8.80 -5.01 11.72
CA ILE A 107 -9.37 -3.87 12.45
C ILE A 107 -10.40 -3.14 11.57
N CYS A 108 -10.08 -2.98 10.29
CA CYS A 108 -10.84 -2.22 9.32
C CYS A 108 -11.18 -3.08 8.10
N HIS A 109 -12.33 -3.76 8.14
CA HIS A 109 -12.80 -4.57 7.01
C HIS A 109 -13.02 -3.78 5.70
N ASN A 110 -13.11 -2.44 5.77
CA ASN A 110 -13.16 -1.55 4.60
C ASN A 110 -11.76 -1.24 4.02
N ILE A 111 -10.73 -1.99 4.42
CA ILE A 111 -9.38 -1.92 3.85
C ILE A 111 -9.06 -3.28 3.27
N ASN A 112 -8.96 -3.35 1.95
CA ASN A 112 -8.59 -4.57 1.24
C ASN A 112 -7.07 -4.73 1.13
N ARG A 113 -6.32 -3.63 1.23
CA ARG A 113 -4.88 -3.63 0.99
C ARG A 113 -4.11 -2.72 1.92
N VAL A 114 -2.90 -3.13 2.24
CA VAL A 114 -1.90 -2.34 2.94
C VAL A 114 -0.63 -2.33 2.09
N VAL A 115 -0.25 -1.14 1.64
CA VAL A 115 0.94 -0.89 0.83
C VAL A 115 1.93 -0.04 1.60
N TYR A 116 3.22 -0.19 1.32
CA TYR A 116 4.27 0.69 1.80
C TYR A 116 4.75 1.60 0.67
N ILE A 117 4.81 2.91 0.91
CA ILE A 117 5.30 3.91 -0.04
C ILE A 117 6.83 3.96 0.09
N LEU A 118 7.53 3.63 -0.99
CA LEU A 118 8.99 3.68 -1.03
C LEU A 118 9.48 5.14 -1.08
N GLY A 119 10.68 5.35 -0.54
CA GLY A 119 11.29 6.68 -0.42
C GLY A 119 10.99 7.39 0.91
N PRO A 120 11.18 8.72 0.97
CA PRO A 120 10.97 9.52 2.20
C PRO A 120 9.54 9.46 2.69
N GLN A 121 9.32 9.68 4.00
CA GLN A 121 7.98 9.76 4.58
C GLN A 121 7.11 10.77 3.82
N VAL A 122 5.88 10.37 3.51
CA VAL A 122 4.90 11.29 2.94
C VAL A 122 4.47 12.28 4.02
N VAL A 123 4.38 13.56 3.68
CA VAL A 123 4.01 14.60 4.65
C VAL A 123 2.52 14.88 4.62
N HIS A 124 1.92 14.88 3.43
CA HIS A 124 0.53 15.28 3.21
C HIS A 124 -0.31 14.15 2.63
N PRO A 125 -1.54 13.92 3.13
CA PRO A 125 -2.46 12.96 2.53
C PRO A 125 -2.88 13.41 1.13
N VAL A 126 -3.12 12.45 0.24
CA VAL A 126 -3.66 12.70 -1.10
C VAL A 126 -5.18 12.55 -1.05
N ASN A 127 -5.91 13.62 -1.39
CA ASN A 127 -7.37 13.67 -1.30
C ASN A 127 -8.07 13.75 -2.67
N ASP A 128 -7.30 13.82 -3.74
CA ASP A 128 -7.73 13.90 -5.13
C ASP A 128 -6.94 12.91 -5.99
N ILE A 129 -7.39 12.71 -7.22
CA ILE A 129 -6.80 11.72 -8.12
C ILE A 129 -6.43 12.36 -9.45
N THR A 130 -5.43 11.78 -10.12
CA THR A 130 -5.17 12.07 -11.53
C THR A 130 -6.18 11.34 -12.38
N ILE A 131 -7.01 12.06 -13.14
CA ILE A 131 -8.01 11.43 -14.02
C ILE A 131 -7.29 10.46 -14.97
N THR A 132 -7.68 9.19 -14.91
CA THR A 132 -6.97 8.12 -15.59
C THR A 132 -7.97 7.21 -16.28
N TYR A 133 -7.81 7.06 -17.59
CA TYR A 133 -8.58 6.16 -18.42
C TYR A 133 -7.62 5.24 -19.16
N LEU A 134 -8.15 4.12 -19.65
CA LEU A 134 -7.44 3.18 -20.52
C LEU A 134 -7.25 3.81 -21.90
N ARG A 135 -6.26 4.69 -22.00
CA ARG A 135 -5.82 5.34 -23.24
C ARG A 135 -4.37 4.94 -23.51
N GLU A 136 -4.01 4.95 -24.78
CA GLU A 136 -2.70 4.53 -25.26
C GLU A 136 -1.52 5.13 -24.48
N PRO A 137 -1.46 6.46 -24.20
CA PRO A 137 -0.34 7.00 -23.42
C PRO A 137 -0.23 6.44 -22.00
N VAL A 138 -1.35 6.15 -21.35
CA VAL A 138 -1.38 5.56 -19.99
C VAL A 138 -0.94 4.11 -20.03
N ILE A 139 -1.39 3.37 -21.05
CA ILE A 139 -1.05 1.96 -21.26
C ILE A 139 0.45 1.84 -21.57
N ASP A 140 0.99 2.73 -22.39
CA ASP A 140 2.41 2.72 -22.76
C ASP A 140 3.30 3.06 -21.56
N THR A 141 2.92 4.03 -20.71
CA THR A 141 3.59 4.26 -19.43
C THR A 141 3.61 3.00 -18.58
N LEU A 142 2.47 2.31 -18.43
CA LEU A 142 2.42 1.08 -17.63
C LEU A 142 3.28 -0.03 -18.24
N ARG A 143 3.25 -0.23 -19.56
CA ARG A 143 4.09 -1.21 -20.25
C ARG A 143 5.58 -0.93 -20.05
N GLU A 144 6.00 0.33 -20.14
CA GLU A 144 7.39 0.71 -19.93
C GLU A 144 7.83 0.47 -18.47
N VAL A 145 6.99 0.85 -17.50
CA VAL A 145 7.27 0.59 -16.09
C VAL A 145 7.38 -0.91 -15.81
N ASP A 146 6.42 -1.70 -16.30
CA ASP A 146 6.38 -3.15 -16.14
C ASP A 146 7.65 -3.81 -16.71
N ASP A 147 8.03 -3.49 -17.95
CA ASP A 147 9.23 -4.02 -18.60
C ASP A 147 10.51 -3.70 -17.81
N ARG A 148 10.65 -2.47 -17.32
CA ARG A 148 11.81 -2.04 -16.52
C ARG A 148 11.87 -2.77 -15.18
N VAL A 149 10.75 -2.86 -14.46
CA VAL A 149 10.66 -3.56 -13.16
C VAL A 149 10.96 -5.05 -13.32
N MET A 150 10.35 -5.69 -14.32
CA MET A 150 10.54 -7.11 -14.60
C MET A 150 11.96 -7.41 -15.06
N SER A 151 12.59 -6.51 -15.83
CA SER A 151 14.01 -6.61 -16.19
C SER A 151 14.92 -6.58 -14.97
N VAL A 152 14.64 -5.73 -13.97
CA VAL A 152 15.39 -5.73 -12.70
C VAL A 152 15.22 -7.06 -11.97
N LEU A 153 13.98 -7.57 -11.84
CA LEU A 153 13.71 -8.82 -11.15
C LEU A 153 14.43 -10.02 -11.84
N HIS A 154 14.41 -10.06 -13.17
CA HIS A 154 15.07 -11.06 -13.99
C HIS A 154 16.60 -10.99 -13.87
N ASN A 155 17.20 -9.81 -14.07
CA ASN A 155 18.65 -9.65 -14.09
C ASN A 155 19.30 -9.87 -12.72
N ASN A 156 18.53 -9.78 -11.63
CA ASN A 156 18.99 -10.11 -10.28
C ASN A 156 18.57 -11.52 -9.82
N GLY A 157 18.12 -12.40 -10.74
CA GLY A 157 17.85 -13.81 -10.45
C GLY A 157 16.66 -14.07 -9.51
N CYS A 158 15.77 -13.10 -9.33
CA CYS A 158 14.69 -13.15 -8.35
C CYS A 158 13.38 -13.73 -8.90
N MET A 159 13.33 -14.08 -10.20
CA MET A 159 12.14 -14.65 -10.85
C MET A 159 11.66 -15.96 -10.21
N ASN A 160 12.58 -16.78 -9.70
CA ASN A 160 12.22 -18.05 -9.06
C ASN A 160 11.65 -17.88 -7.64
N ASN A 161 11.76 -16.67 -7.07
CA ASN A 161 11.31 -16.40 -5.71
C ASN A 161 9.92 -15.76 -5.66
N VAL A 162 9.36 -15.38 -6.80
CA VAL A 162 8.07 -14.68 -6.92
C VAL A 162 7.24 -15.40 -7.98
N ASP A 163 6.06 -15.90 -7.62
CA ASP A 163 5.22 -16.64 -8.56
C ASP A 163 4.50 -15.69 -9.54
N GLN A 164 4.08 -14.52 -9.05
CA GLN A 164 3.53 -13.44 -9.87
C GLN A 164 3.94 -12.07 -9.30
N MET A 165 4.18 -11.11 -10.20
CA MET A 165 4.49 -9.71 -9.86
C MET A 165 3.62 -8.77 -10.72
N PRO A 166 2.33 -8.56 -10.41
CA PRO A 166 1.60 -7.49 -11.06
C PRO A 166 2.25 -6.13 -10.78
N VAL A 167 2.42 -5.35 -11.84
CA VAL A 167 2.79 -3.94 -11.75
C VAL A 167 1.53 -3.13 -12.06
N VAL A 168 1.14 -2.25 -11.15
CA VAL A 168 -0.17 -1.56 -11.22
C VAL A 168 0.05 -0.05 -11.22
N LEU A 169 -0.54 0.64 -12.19
CA LEU A 169 -0.53 2.10 -12.25
C LEU A 169 -1.76 2.67 -11.53
N ILE A 170 -1.55 3.36 -10.41
CA ILE A 170 -2.60 4.00 -9.61
C ILE A 170 -2.69 5.51 -9.90
N PRO A 171 -3.89 6.11 -9.91
CA PRO A 171 -4.10 7.53 -10.23
C PRO A 171 -3.75 8.49 -9.07
N ILE A 172 -2.66 8.23 -8.34
CA ILE A 172 -2.28 8.99 -7.14
C ILE A 172 -1.00 9.79 -7.40
N HIS A 173 -1.06 11.09 -7.09
CA HIS A 173 0.05 12.03 -7.15
C HIS A 173 0.41 12.51 -5.74
N PHE A 174 1.51 11.99 -5.19
CA PHE A 174 2.04 12.32 -3.87
C PHE A 174 2.84 13.63 -3.88
N ASP A 175 3.27 14.06 -2.69
CA ASP A 175 4.23 15.15 -2.46
C ASP A 175 3.81 16.53 -2.96
N ARG A 176 2.50 16.75 -3.04
CA ARG A 176 1.94 18.07 -3.30
C ARG A 176 1.63 18.78 -1.99
N ASP A 177 1.97 20.06 -1.93
CA ASP A 177 1.55 20.93 -0.83
C ASP A 177 0.02 21.19 -0.95
N PRO A 178 -0.78 20.82 0.07
CA PRO A 178 -2.22 21.06 0.08
C PRO A 178 -2.61 22.53 -0.13
N SER A 179 -1.78 23.45 0.33
CA SER A 179 -2.00 24.90 0.17
C SER A 179 -1.88 25.36 -1.29
N GLN A 180 -1.26 24.54 -2.14
CA GLN A 180 -0.99 24.82 -3.54
C GLN A 180 -1.79 23.93 -4.50
N VAL A 181 -2.78 23.17 -4.02
CA VAL A 181 -3.55 22.22 -4.86
C VAL A 181 -4.27 22.92 -6.01
N VAL A 182 -4.68 24.18 -5.84
CA VAL A 182 -5.28 24.98 -6.92
C VAL A 182 -4.25 25.29 -8.01
N SER A 183 -2.99 25.50 -7.65
CA SER A 183 -1.91 25.81 -8.59
C SER A 183 -1.19 24.57 -9.14
N ILE A 184 -1.23 23.44 -8.43
CA ILE A 184 -0.55 22.19 -8.79
C ILE A 184 -1.57 21.06 -8.88
N PRO A 185 -2.23 20.88 -10.04
CA PRO A 185 -3.21 19.81 -10.22
C PRO A 185 -2.56 18.42 -10.17
N SER A 186 -3.37 17.41 -9.85
CA SER A 186 -2.96 16.00 -9.93
C SER A 186 -2.77 15.59 -11.39
N ILE A 187 -1.52 15.40 -11.81
CA ILE A 187 -1.15 15.01 -13.19
C ILE A 187 -0.26 13.76 -13.28
N LEU A 188 0.37 13.36 -12.16
CA LEU A 188 1.24 12.19 -12.10
C LEU A 188 0.51 10.97 -11.53
N ARG A 189 1.03 9.79 -11.82
CA ARG A 189 0.50 8.50 -11.34
C ARG A 189 1.54 7.83 -10.46
N SER A 190 1.13 6.88 -9.65
CA SER A 190 2.07 6.07 -8.85
C SER A 190 2.01 4.62 -9.28
N VAL A 191 3.04 3.85 -8.94
CA VAL A 191 3.15 2.44 -9.31
C VAL A 191 3.04 1.60 -8.05
N VAL A 192 2.31 0.48 -8.10
CA VAL A 192 2.30 -0.53 -7.05
C VAL A 192 3.00 -1.78 -7.58
N LEU A 193 4.02 -2.23 -6.86
CA LEU A 193 4.68 -3.51 -7.05
C LEU A 193 3.94 -4.56 -6.21
N ARG A 194 3.49 -5.64 -6.84
CA ARG A 194 2.69 -6.68 -6.18
C ARG A 194 3.34 -8.07 -6.25
N PRO A 195 4.48 -8.32 -5.58
CA PRO A 195 5.04 -9.66 -5.58
C PRO A 195 4.24 -10.57 -4.66
N VAL A 196 3.81 -11.72 -5.20
CA VAL A 196 3.15 -12.76 -4.43
C VAL A 196 3.87 -14.08 -4.58
N LYS A 197 3.82 -14.87 -3.49
CA LYS A 197 4.16 -16.28 -3.51
C LYS A 197 2.92 -17.10 -3.23
N SER A 198 2.75 -18.19 -3.95
CA SER A 198 1.61 -19.09 -3.82
C SER A 198 1.99 -20.52 -4.15
N ALA A 199 1.51 -21.45 -3.31
CA ALA A 199 1.62 -22.87 -3.60
C ALA A 199 0.47 -23.37 -4.50
N ASP A 200 -0.70 -22.73 -4.47
CA ASP A 200 -1.95 -23.23 -5.07
C ASP A 200 -2.90 -22.16 -5.66
N PHE A 201 -2.49 -20.90 -5.71
CA PHE A 201 -3.26 -19.69 -6.10
C PHE A 201 -4.58 -19.46 -5.34
N MET A 202 -4.98 -20.35 -4.43
CA MET A 202 -6.12 -20.15 -3.54
C MET A 202 -5.72 -19.26 -2.37
N THR A 203 -4.52 -19.47 -1.83
CA THR A 203 -3.90 -18.61 -0.82
C THR A 203 -2.55 -18.11 -1.33
N CYS A 204 -2.27 -16.82 -1.10
CA CYS A 204 -1.00 -16.23 -1.52
C CYS A 204 -0.47 -15.32 -0.41
N ILE A 205 0.83 -15.39 -0.16
CA ILE A 205 1.51 -14.46 0.72
C ILE A 205 2.17 -13.36 -0.11
N ALA A 206 2.23 -12.14 0.43
CA ALA A 206 3.08 -11.11 -0.14
C ALA A 206 4.56 -11.53 0.00
N ALA A 207 5.37 -11.37 -1.04
CA ALA A 207 6.80 -11.57 -0.91
C ALA A 207 7.39 -10.42 -0.08
N VAL A 208 7.82 -10.71 1.14
CA VAL A 208 8.39 -9.69 2.03
C VAL A 208 9.86 -9.39 1.63
N PRO A 209 10.26 -8.12 1.46
CA PRO A 209 11.65 -7.74 1.24
C PRO A 209 12.56 -8.19 2.40
N GLY A 210 13.80 -8.58 2.09
CA GLY A 210 14.74 -9.15 3.06
C GLY A 210 14.47 -10.63 3.42
N VAL A 211 13.27 -11.15 3.13
CA VAL A 211 12.91 -12.56 3.33
C VAL A 211 12.88 -13.32 2.01
N HIS A 212 12.14 -12.80 1.02
CA HIS A 212 11.91 -13.48 -0.25
C HIS A 212 12.62 -12.79 -1.42
N ILE A 213 12.68 -11.46 -1.38
CA ILE A 213 13.35 -10.63 -2.38
C ILE A 213 14.39 -9.79 -1.64
N PRO A 214 15.66 -9.74 -2.08
CA PRO A 214 16.64 -8.84 -1.49
C PRO A 214 16.18 -7.39 -1.51
N GLU A 215 16.39 -6.64 -0.43
CA GLU A 215 15.93 -5.25 -0.33
C GLU A 215 16.57 -4.36 -1.41
N ASP A 216 17.83 -4.59 -1.76
CA ASP A 216 18.52 -3.85 -2.81
C ASP A 216 17.84 -4.01 -4.18
N VAL A 217 17.27 -5.20 -4.46
CA VAL A 217 16.51 -5.44 -5.69
C VAL A 217 15.20 -4.66 -5.67
N VAL A 218 14.55 -4.53 -4.51
CA VAL A 218 13.34 -3.69 -4.37
C VAL A 218 13.66 -2.22 -4.62
N TYR A 219 14.76 -1.69 -4.08
CA TYR A 219 15.18 -0.31 -4.33
C TYR A 219 15.64 -0.09 -5.78
N LYS A 220 16.23 -1.10 -6.44
CA LYS A 220 16.50 -1.04 -7.89
C LYS A 220 15.22 -0.98 -8.71
N MET A 221 14.19 -1.77 -8.36
CA MET A 221 12.88 -1.71 -9.02
C MET A 221 12.20 -0.36 -8.82
N GLN A 222 12.27 0.20 -7.60
CA GLN A 222 11.80 1.56 -7.32
C GLN A 222 12.43 2.56 -8.28
N LYS A 223 13.77 2.60 -8.33
CA LYS A 223 14.49 3.55 -9.18
C LYS A 223 14.14 3.38 -10.66
N ALA A 224 14.07 2.13 -11.14
CA ALA A 224 13.75 1.83 -12.53
C ALA A 224 12.34 2.31 -12.93
N ALA A 225 11.36 2.23 -12.03
CA ALA A 225 10.02 2.74 -12.24
C ALA A 225 9.94 4.27 -12.14
N GLU A 226 10.63 4.89 -11.17
CA GLU A 226 10.66 6.36 -10.99
C GLU A 226 11.36 7.10 -12.15
N GLU A 227 12.24 6.42 -12.89
CA GLU A 227 12.86 6.98 -14.10
C GLU A 227 11.88 7.12 -15.28
N VAL A 228 10.69 6.50 -15.22
CA VAL A 228 9.67 6.66 -16.26
C VAL A 228 8.91 7.98 -16.09
N PRO A 229 8.83 8.84 -17.12
CA PRO A 229 8.10 10.10 -17.04
C PRO A 229 6.63 9.89 -16.65
N GLY A 230 6.14 10.71 -15.72
CA GLY A 230 4.76 10.63 -15.24
C GLY A 230 4.57 9.80 -13.97
N ILE A 231 5.62 9.17 -13.44
CA ILE A 231 5.60 8.44 -12.17
C ILE A 231 5.93 9.38 -11.00
N SER A 232 5.04 9.41 -10.01
CA SER A 232 5.15 10.17 -8.76
C SER A 232 5.89 9.37 -7.71
N ARG A 233 5.38 8.17 -7.36
CA ARG A 233 6.02 7.28 -6.39
C ARG A 233 5.79 5.81 -6.72
N VAL A 234 6.59 4.96 -6.09
CA VAL A 234 6.46 3.51 -6.12
C VAL A 234 6.03 3.01 -4.74
N LEU A 235 5.09 2.08 -4.73
CA LEU A 235 4.51 1.47 -3.56
C LEU A 235 4.72 -0.05 -3.64
N TYR A 236 4.78 -0.70 -2.49
CA TYR A 236 4.98 -2.14 -2.37
C TYR A 236 3.80 -2.77 -1.61
N ASP A 237 3.08 -3.69 -2.22
CA ASP A 237 1.90 -4.31 -1.61
C ASP A 237 2.28 -5.51 -0.72
N LEU A 238 2.01 -5.36 0.57
CA LEU A 238 2.34 -6.30 1.64
C LEU A 238 1.15 -7.16 2.06
N THR A 239 0.02 -7.06 1.37
CA THR A 239 -1.22 -7.75 1.77
C THR A 239 -1.21 -9.20 1.31
N SER A 240 -1.68 -10.15 2.11
CA SER A 240 -1.88 -11.53 1.65
C SER A 240 -3.29 -11.74 1.07
N LYS A 241 -3.50 -12.83 0.33
CA LYS A 241 -4.82 -13.30 -0.11
C LYS A 241 -5.28 -14.40 0.85
N PRO A 242 -6.41 -14.24 1.57
CA PRO A 242 -7.23 -13.03 1.75
C PRO A 242 -6.61 -12.00 2.72
N PRO A 243 -7.06 -10.72 2.77
CA PRO A 243 -8.28 -10.15 2.18
C PRO A 243 -8.10 -9.58 0.77
N ALA A 244 -6.87 -9.49 0.27
CA ALA A 244 -6.60 -9.01 -1.08
C ALA A 244 -6.83 -10.12 -2.12
N THR A 245 -6.70 -9.76 -3.40
CA THR A 245 -6.42 -10.75 -4.45
C THR A 245 -5.01 -10.51 -5.03
N ILE A 246 -4.60 -11.32 -6.02
CA ILE A 246 -3.33 -11.09 -6.71
C ILE A 246 -3.39 -9.78 -7.50
N GLU A 247 -4.41 -9.64 -8.35
CA GLU A 247 -4.66 -8.42 -9.12
C GLU A 247 -5.26 -7.30 -8.25
N TRP A 248 -5.05 -6.04 -8.63
CA TRP A 248 -5.66 -4.90 -7.95
C TRP A 248 -7.03 -4.49 -8.51
N GLU A 249 -7.29 -4.90 -9.75
CA GLU A 249 -8.28 -4.34 -10.70
C GLU A 249 -8.33 -2.81 -10.67
#